data_AF-A0A7S2C7U7-F1
#
_entry.id   AF-A0A7S2C7U7-F1
#
_cell.length_a   1.000
_cell.length_b   1.000
_cell.length_c   1.000
_cell.angle_alpha   90.00
_cell.angle_beta   90.00
_cell.angle_gamma   90.00
#
_symmetry.space_group_name_H-M   'P 1'
#
loop_
_entity.id
_entity.type
_entity.pdbx_description
1 polymer ?
#
loop_
_entity_poly.entity_id
_entity_poly.type
_entity_poly.pdbx_seq_one_letter_code
_entity_poly.pdbx_strand_id
1 'polypeptide(L)'
;PVIQPNQRKFDIHRRQATEGLEPTDVYYGSILKTVPDELKCSVCQMVMRNAVLVYCCGESSCEACVRKALLEYCGHGSPRCPHCRNQCQPDQIVPNLRLRRQINALLARPKASAEEKWQKKRDTEVITRDEGQAPASLDLRDDENDHAGTG
;
A
#
# COMPACT_ATOMS: atom_id res chain seq x y z
N PRO A 1 -20.07 37.47 29.67
CA PRO A 1 -20.00 36.06 30.10
C PRO A 1 -18.85 35.85 31.09
N VAL A 2 -19.19 35.53 32.35
CA VAL A 2 -18.22 35.28 33.43
C VAL A 2 -17.53 33.95 33.17
N ILE A 3 -16.26 33.99 32.77
CA ILE A 3 -15.43 32.79 32.60
C ILE A 3 -14.99 32.34 34.00
N GLN A 4 -15.37 31.12 34.39
CA GLN A 4 -14.99 30.57 35.69
C GLN A 4 -13.49 30.23 35.70
N PRO A 5 -12.76 30.45 36.82
CA PRO A 5 -11.29 30.34 36.89
C PRO A 5 -10.72 28.93 36.66
N ASN A 6 -11.59 27.93 36.57
CA ASN A 6 -11.27 26.53 36.25
C ASN A 6 -11.22 26.27 34.73
N GLN A 7 -11.95 27.01 33.89
CA GLN A 7 -11.99 26.79 32.43
C GLN A 7 -10.63 27.03 31.77
N ARG A 8 -9.89 28.07 32.20
CA ARG A 8 -8.54 28.37 31.68
C ARG A 8 -7.53 27.26 31.98
N LYS A 9 -7.67 26.57 33.13
CA LYS A 9 -6.79 25.45 33.51
C LYS A 9 -7.10 24.20 32.67
N PHE A 10 -8.39 23.91 32.44
CA PHE A 10 -8.79 22.82 31.55
C PHE A 10 -8.34 23.05 30.09
N ASP A 11 -8.41 24.29 29.59
CA ASP A 11 -7.96 24.62 28.24
C ASP A 11 -6.44 24.50 28.05
N ILE A 12 -5.64 24.79 29.09
CA ILE A 12 -4.17 24.63 29.07
C ILE A 12 -3.79 23.15 29.01
N HIS A 13 -4.42 22.31 29.84
CA HIS A 13 -4.18 20.86 29.81
C HIS A 13 -4.66 20.22 28.49
N ARG A 14 -5.75 20.71 27.90
CA ARG A 14 -6.28 20.21 26.63
C ARG A 14 -5.34 20.48 25.44
N ARG A 15 -4.62 21.61 25.43
CA ARG A 15 -3.59 21.89 24.40
C ARG A 15 -2.37 20.98 24.55
N GLN A 16 -1.91 20.75 25.78
CA GLN A 16 -0.79 19.86 26.07
C GLN A 16 -1.05 18.40 25.68
N ALA A 17 -2.32 17.96 25.65
CA ALA A 17 -2.69 16.61 25.23
C ALA A 17 -2.54 16.36 23.70
N THR A 18 -2.48 17.41 22.89
CA THR A 18 -2.32 17.31 21.42
C THR A 18 -0.94 17.73 20.92
N GLU A 19 -0.13 18.38 21.75
CA GLU A 19 1.25 18.76 21.48
C GLU A 19 2.17 17.53 21.62
N GLY A 20 2.18 16.66 20.60
CA GLY A 20 3.06 15.49 20.58
C GLY A 20 2.58 14.31 19.74
N LEU A 21 1.38 14.38 19.18
CA LEU A 21 0.93 13.42 18.17
C LEU A 21 1.47 13.85 16.81
N GLU A 22 2.41 13.09 16.28
CA GLU A 22 2.96 13.33 14.95
C GLU A 22 1.82 13.24 13.91
N PRO A 23 1.90 13.97 12.78
CA PRO A 23 0.89 13.88 11.70
C PRO A 23 0.65 12.44 11.21
N THR A 24 1.64 11.57 11.36
CA THR A 24 1.56 10.13 11.10
C THR A 24 0.66 9.39 12.08
N ASP A 25 0.57 9.81 13.34
CA ASP A 25 -0.19 9.14 14.40
C ASP A 25 -1.70 9.36 14.22
N VAL A 26 -2.11 10.55 13.76
CA VAL A 26 -3.51 10.82 13.41
C VAL A 26 -3.92 10.02 12.16
N TYR A 27 -3.04 9.95 11.15
CA TYR A 27 -3.29 9.19 9.92
C TYR A 27 -3.35 7.68 10.16
N TYR A 28 -2.36 7.12 10.86
CA TYR A 28 -2.38 5.71 11.26
C TYR A 28 -3.54 5.42 12.21
N GLY A 29 -3.86 6.30 13.16
CA GLY A 29 -5.01 6.14 14.05
C GLY A 29 -6.35 6.03 13.31
N SER A 30 -6.51 6.71 12.16
CA SER A 30 -7.71 6.60 11.32
C SER A 30 -7.75 5.30 10.51
N ILE A 31 -6.63 4.84 9.98
CA ILE A 31 -6.52 3.59 9.19
C ILE A 31 -6.61 2.35 10.09
N LEU A 32 -6.03 2.39 11.29
CA LEU A 32 -6.06 1.26 12.23
C LEU A 32 -7.47 0.91 12.70
N LYS A 33 -8.41 1.88 12.68
CA LYS A 33 -9.83 1.65 12.99
C LYS A 33 -10.56 0.86 11.91
N THR A 34 -10.10 0.93 10.66
CA THR A 34 -10.73 0.24 9.53
C THR A 34 -10.05 -1.11 9.21
N VAL A 35 -8.82 -1.30 9.71
CA VAL A 35 -8.09 -2.56 9.54
C VAL A 35 -8.66 -3.64 10.47
N PRO A 36 -9.05 -4.81 9.94
CA PRO A 36 -9.44 -5.97 10.75
C PRO A 36 -8.32 -6.39 11.71
N ASP A 37 -8.68 -6.83 12.92
CA ASP A 37 -7.72 -7.21 13.95
C ASP A 37 -6.83 -8.38 13.52
N GLU A 38 -7.32 -9.26 12.63
CA GLU A 38 -6.55 -10.36 12.02
C GLU A 38 -5.34 -9.89 11.19
N LEU A 39 -5.34 -8.62 10.75
CA LEU A 39 -4.23 -8.01 10.00
C LEU A 39 -3.30 -7.17 10.90
N LYS A 40 -3.60 -7.09 12.20
CA LYS A 40 -2.79 -6.36 13.17
C LYS A 40 -1.80 -7.29 13.86
N CYS A 41 -0.61 -6.78 14.10
CA CYS A 41 0.42 -7.47 14.86
C CYS A 41 0.05 -7.44 16.35
N SER A 42 -0.04 -8.60 17.00
CA SER A 42 -0.29 -8.69 18.45
C SER A 42 0.83 -8.11 19.32
N VAL A 43 2.04 -7.89 18.76
CA VAL A 43 3.19 -7.33 19.49
C VAL A 43 3.19 -5.80 19.47
N CYS A 44 3.03 -5.18 18.29
CA CYS A 44 3.05 -3.71 18.17
C CYS A 44 1.68 -3.07 18.01
N GLN A 45 0.60 -3.85 17.91
CA GLN A 45 -0.79 -3.40 17.76
C GLN A 45 -1.06 -2.55 16.51
N MET A 46 -0.16 -2.64 15.52
CA MET A 46 -0.25 -1.95 14.22
C MET A 46 -0.46 -2.95 13.09
N VAL A 47 -0.87 -2.49 11.91
CA VAL A 47 -0.92 -3.30 10.68
C VAL A 47 0.41 -4.04 10.48
N MET A 48 0.37 -5.35 10.23
CA MET A 48 1.60 -6.14 10.14
C MET A 48 2.48 -5.67 8.97
N ARG A 49 3.75 -5.38 9.24
CA ARG A 49 4.77 -5.15 8.21
C ARG A 49 5.60 -6.41 8.03
N ASN A 50 5.72 -6.88 6.79
CA ASN A 50 6.39 -8.13 6.45
C ASN A 50 5.88 -9.29 7.31
N ALA A 51 4.56 -9.51 7.33
CA ALA A 51 3.94 -10.55 8.15
C ALA A 51 4.67 -11.89 8.03
N VAL A 52 5.03 -12.47 9.16
CA VAL A 52 5.63 -13.81 9.30
C VAL A 52 4.75 -14.65 10.22
N LEU A 53 4.73 -15.95 9.97
CA LEU A 53 4.04 -16.97 10.76
C LEU A 53 5.06 -17.72 11.63
N VAL A 54 4.72 -17.91 12.90
CA VAL A 54 5.56 -18.63 13.86
C VAL A 54 5.12 -20.09 13.95
N TYR A 55 6.01 -21.06 13.67
CA TYR A 55 5.63 -22.47 13.61
C TYR A 55 5.10 -23.07 14.91
N CYS A 56 5.48 -22.52 16.07
CA CYS A 56 5.07 -23.09 17.36
C CYS A 56 3.58 -22.93 17.67
N CYS A 57 2.90 -21.95 17.08
CA CYS A 57 1.50 -21.62 17.39
C CYS A 57 0.67 -21.19 16.17
N GLY A 58 1.29 -21.03 14.99
CA GLY A 58 0.62 -20.58 13.78
C GLY A 58 0.28 -19.09 13.75
N GLU A 59 0.60 -18.35 14.80
CA GLU A 59 0.28 -16.93 14.90
C GLU A 59 1.16 -16.08 13.99
N SER A 60 0.59 -15.00 13.46
CA SER A 60 1.29 -14.09 12.56
C SER A 60 1.61 -12.75 13.23
N SER A 61 2.78 -12.20 12.90
CA SER A 61 3.24 -10.92 13.44
C SER A 61 4.23 -10.24 12.51
N CYS A 62 4.61 -8.99 12.79
CA CYS A 62 5.68 -8.33 12.03
C CYS A 62 6.99 -9.10 12.19
N GLU A 63 7.76 -9.24 11.12
CA GLU A 63 9.07 -9.90 11.15
C GLU A 63 10.01 -9.29 12.20
N ALA A 64 10.12 -7.96 12.22
CA ALA A 64 10.96 -7.26 13.19
C ALA A 64 10.46 -7.45 14.63
N CYS A 65 9.14 -7.49 14.84
CA CYS A 65 8.57 -7.64 16.18
C CYS A 65 8.85 -9.01 16.77
N VAL A 66 8.62 -10.10 16.01
CA VAL A 66 8.89 -11.44 16.54
C VAL A 66 10.38 -11.68 16.73
N ARG A 67 11.24 -11.24 15.81
CA ARG A 67 12.70 -11.37 15.96
C ARG A 67 13.20 -10.66 17.21
N LYS A 68 12.74 -9.42 17.44
CA LYS A 68 13.06 -8.66 18.65
C LYS A 68 12.54 -9.36 19.91
N ALA A 69 11.28 -9.81 19.90
CA ALA A 69 10.69 -10.51 21.02
C ALA A 69 11.43 -11.81 21.38
N LEU A 70 11.90 -12.59 20.39
CA LEU A 70 12.69 -13.79 20.65
C LEU A 70 14.05 -13.49 21.30
N LEU A 71 14.63 -12.32 21.05
CA LEU A 71 15.85 -11.85 21.71
C LEU A 71 15.60 -11.33 23.13
N GLU A 72 14.46 -10.67 23.37
CA GLU A 72 14.12 -10.09 24.66
C GLU A 72 13.52 -11.12 25.64
N TYR A 73 12.68 -12.03 25.16
CA TYR A 73 12.03 -13.06 25.97
C TYR A 73 12.85 -14.35 26.00
N CYS A 74 14.05 -14.25 26.58
CA CYS A 74 14.92 -15.41 26.85
C CYS A 74 14.62 -15.98 28.25
N GLY A 75 13.88 -17.10 28.32
CA GLY A 75 13.64 -17.80 29.58
C GLY A 75 14.60 -18.98 29.75
N HIS A 76 15.40 -19.00 30.83
CA HIS A 76 16.43 -20.03 31.07
C HIS A 76 17.43 -20.18 29.90
N GLY A 77 17.81 -19.09 29.26
CA GLY A 77 18.74 -19.10 28.12
C GLY A 77 18.14 -19.59 26.81
N SER A 78 16.80 -19.77 26.73
CA SER A 78 16.10 -20.18 25.52
C SER A 78 15.09 -19.13 25.04
N PRO A 79 15.06 -18.82 23.72
CA PRO A 79 14.11 -17.88 23.15
C PRO A 79 12.68 -18.43 23.24
N ARG A 80 11.72 -17.58 23.63
CA ARG A 80 10.31 -17.94 23.80
C ARG A 80 9.41 -17.11 22.91
N CYS A 81 8.43 -17.76 22.30
CA CYS A 81 7.45 -17.13 21.44
C CYS A 81 6.64 -16.06 22.20
N PRO A 82 6.48 -14.84 21.66
CA PRO A 82 5.69 -13.79 22.30
C PRO A 82 4.19 -14.11 22.41
N HIS A 83 3.69 -15.05 21.59
CA HIS A 83 2.26 -15.37 21.52
C HIS A 83 1.86 -16.47 22.50
N CYS A 84 2.61 -17.57 22.54
CA CYS A 84 2.27 -18.76 23.35
C CYS A 84 3.31 -19.12 24.44
N ARG A 85 4.43 -18.38 24.54
CA ARG A 85 5.52 -18.59 25.52
C ARG A 85 6.26 -19.94 25.42
N ASN A 86 5.96 -20.76 24.42
CA ASN A 86 6.72 -21.97 24.09
C ASN A 86 8.09 -21.61 23.53
N GLN A 87 9.06 -22.52 23.66
CA GLN A 87 10.38 -22.37 23.07
C GLN A 87 10.25 -22.29 21.54
N CYS A 88 10.87 -21.27 20.95
CA CYS A 88 10.82 -21.04 19.51
C CYS A 88 12.14 -20.44 19.05
N GLN A 89 12.74 -21.02 18.02
CA GLN A 89 13.98 -20.50 17.46
C GLN A 89 13.71 -19.41 16.41
N PRO A 90 14.65 -18.49 16.17
CA PRO A 90 14.53 -17.46 15.13
C PRO A 90 14.35 -18.01 13.71
N ASP A 91 14.77 -19.25 13.46
CA ASP A 91 14.62 -19.91 12.16
C ASP A 91 13.24 -20.59 12.00
N GLN A 92 12.46 -20.64 13.08
CA GLN A 92 11.11 -21.22 13.07
C GLN A 92 10.01 -20.20 12.73
N ILE A 93 10.38 -19.13 12.02
CA ILE A 93 9.45 -18.15 11.47
C ILE A 93 9.54 -18.14 9.96
N VAL A 94 8.40 -18.06 9.28
CA VAL A 94 8.35 -18.04 7.81
C VAL A 94 7.46 -16.91 7.29
N PRO A 95 7.73 -16.38 6.09
CA PRO A 95 6.88 -15.34 5.49
C PRO A 95 5.42 -15.81 5.35
N ASN A 96 4.48 -15.01 5.88
CA ASN A 96 3.05 -15.20 5.62
C ASN A 96 2.65 -14.39 4.38
N LEU A 97 2.85 -14.96 3.20
CA LEU A 97 2.60 -14.28 1.93
C LEU A 97 1.13 -13.89 1.73
N ARG A 98 0.19 -14.68 2.29
CA ARG A 98 -1.24 -14.39 2.21
C ARG A 98 -1.57 -13.08 2.92
N LEU A 99 -1.14 -12.94 4.18
CA LEU A 99 -1.36 -11.72 4.95
C LEU A 99 -0.66 -10.53 4.31
N ARG A 100 0.58 -10.70 3.82
CA ARG A 100 1.29 -9.63 3.10
C ARG A 100 0.49 -9.13 1.90
N ARG A 101 -0.10 -10.01 1.10
CA ARG A 101 -0.95 -9.64 -0.05
C ARG A 101 -2.22 -8.90 0.40
N GLN A 102 -2.91 -9.40 1.42
CA GLN A 102 -4.13 -8.76 1.95
C GLN A 102 -3.85 -7.37 2.50
N ILE A 103 -2.77 -7.22 3.27
CA ILE A 103 -2.33 -5.93 3.81
C ILE A 103 -1.95 -4.97 2.69
N ASN A 104 -1.20 -5.44 1.69
CA ASN A 104 -0.85 -4.62 0.54
C ASN A 104 -2.08 -4.17 -0.25
N ALA A 105 -3.09 -5.03 -0.42
CA ALA A 105 -4.34 -4.66 -1.08
C ALA A 105 -5.13 -3.61 -0.28
N LEU A 106 -5.13 -3.73 1.05
CA LEU A 106 -5.78 -2.75 1.94
C LEU A 106 -5.07 -1.40 1.93
N LEU A 107 -3.73 -1.40 1.89
CA LEU A 107 -2.91 -0.19 1.88
C LEU A 107 -2.74 0.42 0.48
N ALA A 108 -2.99 -0.35 -0.57
CA ALA A 108 -2.97 0.15 -1.93
C ALA A 108 -4.07 1.21 -2.06
N ARG A 109 -3.64 2.44 -2.40
CA ARG A 109 -4.57 3.48 -2.81
C ARG A 109 -5.41 2.93 -3.96
N PRO A 110 -6.76 2.97 -3.90
CA PRO A 110 -7.56 2.54 -5.02
C PRO A 110 -7.09 3.35 -6.23
N LYS A 111 -6.56 2.65 -7.24
CA LYS A 111 -6.29 3.26 -8.54
C LYS A 111 -7.66 3.68 -9.04
N ALA A 112 -7.95 4.96 -8.90
CA ALA A 112 -9.22 5.50 -9.30
C ALA A 112 -9.48 5.08 -10.74
N SER A 113 -10.68 4.56 -10.97
CA SER A 113 -11.56 4.63 -12.15
C SER A 113 -11.22 5.68 -13.25
N ALA A 114 -10.40 6.69 -12.97
CA ALA A 114 -9.82 7.60 -13.94
C ALA A 114 -8.89 6.91 -14.96
N GLU A 115 -7.91 6.09 -14.54
CA GLU A 115 -6.91 5.52 -15.47
C GLU A 115 -7.57 4.59 -16.53
N GLU A 116 -8.56 3.81 -16.10
CA GLU A 116 -9.31 2.89 -16.95
C GLU A 116 -10.20 3.61 -17.97
N LYS A 117 -10.72 4.80 -17.61
CA LYS A 117 -11.50 5.66 -18.52
C LYS A 117 -10.63 6.29 -19.61
N TRP A 118 -9.40 6.70 -19.30
CA TRP A 118 -8.48 7.24 -20.31
C TRP A 118 -7.94 6.16 -21.23
N GLN A 119 -7.68 4.95 -20.72
CA GLN A 119 -7.21 3.85 -21.55
C GLN A 119 -8.31 3.34 -22.50
N LYS A 120 -9.54 3.13 -22.02
CA LYS A 120 -10.68 2.78 -22.90
C LYS A 120 -10.96 3.83 -23.97
N LYS A 121 -10.79 5.13 -23.66
CA LYS A 121 -10.96 6.21 -24.64
C LYS A 121 -9.85 6.20 -25.70
N ARG A 122 -8.60 5.97 -25.28
CA ARG A 122 -7.43 5.87 -26.15
C ARG A 122 -7.51 4.65 -27.08
N ASP A 123 -7.94 3.50 -26.56
CA ASP A 123 -8.05 2.27 -27.35
C ASP A 123 -9.22 2.34 -28.36
N THR A 124 -10.30 3.07 -28.03
CA THR A 124 -11.42 3.30 -28.96
C THR A 124 -11.09 4.31 -30.07
N GLU A 125 -10.27 5.34 -29.79
CA GLU A 125 -9.82 6.30 -30.80
C GLU A 125 -8.79 5.73 -31.79
N VAL A 126 -8.12 4.62 -31.44
CA VAL A 126 -7.18 3.93 -32.34
C VAL A 126 -7.92 3.01 -33.33
N ILE A 127 -9.00 2.36 -32.90
CA ILE A 127 -9.78 1.44 -33.76
C ILE A 127 -10.53 2.18 -34.88
N THR A 128 -11.01 3.40 -34.63
CA THR A 128 -11.80 4.16 -35.63
C THR A 128 -10.99 4.87 -36.72
N ARG A 129 -9.66 4.84 -36.65
CA ARG A 129 -8.78 5.48 -37.66
C ARG A 129 -8.35 4.57 -38.80
N ASP A 130 -8.58 3.25 -38.70
CA ASP A 130 -8.11 2.28 -39.70
C ASP A 130 -9.19 1.89 -40.74
N GLU A 131 -10.48 2.08 -40.43
CA GLU A 131 -11.60 1.75 -41.35
C GLU A 131 -12.04 2.91 -42.26
N GLY A 132 -11.15 3.86 -42.53
CA GLY A 132 -11.47 5.14 -43.19
C GLY A 132 -10.90 5.38 -44.59
N GLN A 133 -10.23 4.42 -45.23
CA GLN A 133 -9.67 4.64 -46.57
C GLN A 133 -9.83 3.41 -47.47
N ALA A 134 -11.01 3.25 -48.06
CA ALA A 134 -11.14 2.54 -49.33
C ALA A 134 -10.78 3.53 -50.46
N PRO A 135 -9.75 3.30 -51.30
CA PRO A 135 -9.51 4.16 -52.45
C PRO A 135 -10.41 3.73 -53.61
N ALA A 136 -11.37 4.59 -53.96
CA ALA A 136 -12.07 4.54 -55.24
C ALA A 136 -11.28 5.33 -56.29
N SER A 137 -10.94 4.64 -57.40
CA SER A 137 -10.87 5.08 -58.80
C SER A 137 -10.12 6.37 -59.21
N LEU A 138 -9.11 6.16 -60.07
CA LEU A 138 -8.79 6.83 -61.36
C LEU A 138 -8.81 8.37 -61.44
N ASP A 139 -7.65 8.95 -61.79
CA ASP A 139 -7.55 9.92 -62.90
C ASP A 139 -6.12 9.93 -63.47
N LEU A 140 -6.03 9.69 -64.78
CA LEU A 140 -4.86 9.93 -65.63
C LEU A 140 -4.76 11.43 -65.91
N ARG A 141 -3.55 11.98 -65.89
CA ARG A 141 -3.13 13.02 -66.84
C ARG A 141 -1.61 13.14 -66.92
N ASP A 142 -1.20 13.33 -68.15
CA ASP A 142 0.12 13.26 -68.76
C ASP A 142 1.06 14.38 -68.32
N ASP A 143 2.34 14.05 -68.15
CA ASP A 143 3.42 15.04 -68.20
C ASP A 143 4.54 14.52 -69.11
N GLU A 144 4.47 15.01 -70.35
CA GLU A 144 5.60 15.21 -71.27
C GLU A 144 6.79 15.81 -70.51
N ASN A 145 7.97 15.20 -70.60
CA ASN A 145 9.22 15.90 -70.28
C ASN A 145 10.34 15.43 -71.20
N ASP A 146 10.49 16.18 -72.30
CA ASP A 146 11.73 16.37 -73.02
C ASP A 146 12.87 16.71 -72.05
N HIS A 147 13.98 15.99 -72.12
CA HIS A 147 15.29 16.53 -71.74
C HIS A 147 16.36 16.03 -72.72
N ALA A 148 16.71 16.92 -73.64
CA ALA A 148 17.94 16.90 -74.41
C ALA A 148 19.18 16.97 -73.49
N GLY A 149 20.28 16.33 -73.87
CA GLY A 149 21.56 16.53 -73.17
C GLY A 149 22.67 15.56 -73.56
N THR A 150 23.22 15.78 -74.75
CA THR A 150 24.61 15.52 -75.21
C THR A 150 25.65 14.97 -74.22
N GLY A 151 26.42 13.98 -74.69
CA GLY A 151 27.71 13.55 -74.15
C GLY A 151 28.30 12.40 -74.96
#